data_AF-A0A3B9HGN7-F1
#
_entry.id   AF-A0A3B9HGN7-F1
#
_cell.length_a   1.000
_cell.length_b   1.000
_cell.length_c   1.000
_cell.angle_alpha   90.00
_cell.angle_beta   90.00
_cell.angle_gamma   90.00
#
_symmetry.space_group_name_H-M   'P 1'
#
loop_
_entity.id
_entity.type
_entity.pdbx_description
1 polymer ?
#
loop_
_entity_poly.entity_id
_entity_poly.type
_entity_poly.pdbx_seq_one_letter_code
_entity_poly.pdbx_strand_id
1 'polypeptide(L)'
;VRLGDEVPETVDLGFHLCYGSPADEHLVMPKDTGTLVDIMNSIRSGLHRRLNYVHFPVPKDRWDDAYFQPLTNLDSDPDTEIFVGLIHYDDPEGDHSRMVTARKFLNTFGVSTECGWGRTDPERVVGLLDSHFRAVASNI
;
A
#
# COMPACT_ATOMS: atom_id res chain seq x y z
N VAL A 1 2.39 -13.63 12.81
CA VAL A 1 2.41 -12.38 13.60
C VAL A 1 3.12 -12.45 14.95
N ARG A 2 3.61 -13.62 15.41
CA ARG A 2 4.34 -13.77 16.68
C ARG A 2 5.41 -12.70 16.97
N LEU A 3 6.24 -12.33 15.99
CA LEU A 3 7.25 -11.29 16.21
C LEU A 3 6.67 -9.87 16.36
N GLY A 4 5.48 -9.63 15.80
CA GLY A 4 4.76 -8.38 16.02
C GLY A 4 4.35 -8.22 17.47
N ASP A 5 3.88 -9.29 18.11
CA ASP A 5 3.48 -9.28 19.54
C ASP A 5 4.64 -8.96 20.50
N GLU A 6 5.89 -9.16 20.08
CA GLU A 6 7.08 -8.82 20.87
C GLU A 6 7.45 -7.33 20.80
N VAL A 7 6.82 -6.56 19.89
CA VAL A 7 7.08 -5.12 19.78
C VAL A 7 6.30 -4.39 20.89
N PRO A 8 6.95 -3.59 21.75
CA PRO A 8 6.29 -2.88 22.84
C PRO A 8 5.11 -2.02 22.37
N GLU A 9 4.05 -1.90 23.20
CA GLU A 9 2.84 -1.13 22.85
C GLU A 9 3.10 0.36 22.58
N THR A 10 4.15 0.92 23.18
CA THR A 10 4.56 2.32 22.97
C THR A 10 5.31 2.53 21.65
N VAL A 11 5.55 1.47 20.87
CA VAL A 11 6.25 1.50 19.59
C VAL A 11 5.28 1.12 18.47
N ASP A 12 5.23 1.95 17.44
CA ASP A 12 4.41 1.69 16.26
C ASP A 12 4.87 0.41 15.56
N LEU A 13 3.93 -0.50 15.34
CA LEU A 13 4.12 -1.70 14.52
C LEU A 13 3.38 -1.52 13.21
N GLY A 14 4.07 -1.80 12.11
CA GLY A 14 3.40 -1.96 10.84
C GLY A 14 4.00 -3.02 9.95
N PHE A 15 3.23 -3.40 8.92
CA PHE A 15 3.60 -4.42 7.95
C PHE A 15 3.65 -3.81 6.55
N HIS A 16 4.73 -4.06 5.83
CA HIS A 16 4.83 -3.80 4.39
C HIS A 16 4.59 -5.11 3.64
N LEU A 17 3.53 -5.18 2.87
CA LEU A 17 3.28 -6.26 1.93
C LEU A 17 3.98 -5.94 0.61
N CYS A 18 4.58 -6.94 -0.02
CA CYS A 18 5.25 -6.81 -1.31
C CYS A 18 4.92 -8.02 -2.18
N TYR A 19 4.93 -7.86 -3.50
CA TYR A 19 4.76 -8.98 -4.43
C TYR A 19 5.94 -9.96 -4.45
N GLY A 20 7.04 -9.64 -3.76
CA GLY A 20 8.31 -10.36 -3.84
C GLY A 20 9.25 -9.69 -4.83
N SER A 21 10.34 -10.37 -5.21
CA SER A 21 11.44 -9.78 -5.97
C SER A 21 11.40 -10.14 -7.46
N PRO A 22 10.88 -9.30 -8.37
CA PRO A 22 11.33 -9.33 -9.75
C PRO A 22 12.76 -8.75 -9.82
N ALA A 23 13.75 -9.36 -10.48
CA ALA A 23 13.78 -10.46 -11.46
C ALA A 23 14.87 -11.49 -11.10
N ASP A 24 14.61 -12.80 -11.00
CA ASP A 24 14.37 -13.67 -12.16
C ASP A 24 13.17 -14.63 -11.98
N GLU A 25 11.97 -14.16 -12.39
CA GLU A 25 10.73 -14.87 -12.81
C GLU A 25 10.24 -16.11 -12.01
N HIS A 26 8.95 -16.41 -11.77
CA HIS A 26 7.65 -15.89 -12.20
C HIS A 26 7.00 -15.06 -11.09
N LEU A 27 6.80 -13.76 -11.32
CA LEU A 27 5.91 -12.98 -10.49
C LEU A 27 4.49 -13.10 -11.08
N VAL A 28 3.61 -13.81 -10.39
CA VAL A 28 2.18 -13.73 -10.71
C VAL A 28 1.70 -12.38 -10.22
N MET A 29 1.50 -11.45 -11.14
CA MET A 29 0.87 -10.17 -10.81
C MET A 29 -0.49 -10.46 -10.17
N PRO A 30 -0.83 -9.80 -9.05
CA PRO A 30 -2.12 -9.97 -8.44
C PRO A 30 -3.20 -9.63 -9.47
N LYS A 31 -4.21 -10.50 -9.56
CA LYS A 31 -5.40 -10.18 -10.36
C LYS A 31 -6.12 -8.97 -9.76
N ASP A 32 -6.21 -8.93 -8.44
CA ASP A 32 -6.87 -7.91 -7.63
C ASP A 32 -6.23 -7.87 -6.23
N THR A 33 -6.75 -7.02 -5.36
CA THR A 33 -6.31 -6.86 -3.97
C THR A 33 -6.76 -7.98 -3.02
N GLY A 34 -7.46 -9.02 -3.49
CA GLY A 34 -8.05 -10.06 -2.65
C GLY A 34 -7.04 -10.76 -1.75
N THR A 35 -5.92 -11.22 -2.31
CA THR A 35 -4.84 -11.85 -1.52
C THR A 35 -4.25 -10.89 -0.49
N LEU A 36 -4.15 -9.59 -0.81
CA LEU A 36 -3.65 -8.59 0.15
C LEU A 36 -4.64 -8.44 1.32
N VAL A 37 -5.93 -8.39 1.04
CA VAL A 37 -6.99 -8.35 2.07
C VAL A 37 -6.95 -9.58 2.96
N ASP A 38 -6.82 -10.79 2.39
CA ASP A 38 -6.71 -12.02 3.17
C ASP A 38 -5.51 -11.99 4.13
N ILE A 39 -4.36 -11.52 3.66
CA ILE A 39 -3.15 -11.38 4.48
C ILE A 39 -3.35 -10.33 5.57
N MET A 40 -3.90 -9.16 5.23
CA MET A 40 -4.12 -8.07 6.20
C MET A 40 -5.10 -8.48 7.31
N ASN A 41 -6.22 -9.13 6.94
CA ASN A 41 -7.19 -9.64 7.90
C ASN A 41 -6.60 -10.76 8.78
N SER A 42 -5.74 -11.61 8.21
CA SER A 42 -5.01 -12.65 8.96
C SER A 42 -3.99 -12.06 9.92
N ILE A 43 -3.32 -10.95 9.55
CA ILE A 43 -2.41 -10.23 10.44
C ILE A 43 -3.21 -9.64 11.60
N ARG A 44 -4.29 -8.92 11.29
CA ARG A 44 -5.16 -8.27 12.28
C ARG A 44 -5.72 -9.27 13.28
N SER A 45 -6.30 -10.37 12.81
CA SER A 45 -6.91 -11.38 13.68
C SER A 45 -5.92 -12.18 14.53
N GLY A 46 -4.65 -12.25 14.12
CA GLY A 46 -3.63 -12.99 14.85
C GLY A 46 -2.82 -12.17 15.84
N LEU A 47 -2.83 -10.82 15.76
CA LEU A 47 -2.08 -9.96 16.65
C LEU A 47 -2.82 -9.80 17.99
N HIS A 48 -2.06 -9.81 19.09
CA HIS A 48 -2.58 -9.55 20.43
C HIS A 48 -2.31 -8.12 20.91
N ARG A 49 -1.79 -7.27 20.01
CA ARG A 49 -1.53 -5.85 20.20
C ARG A 49 -2.08 -5.04 19.03
N ARG A 50 -2.13 -3.72 19.19
CA ARG A 50 -2.53 -2.80 18.11
C ARG A 50 -1.58 -2.90 16.90
N LEU A 51 -2.18 -3.00 15.71
CA LEU A 51 -1.51 -2.74 14.44
C LEU A 51 -1.63 -1.24 14.12
N ASN A 52 -0.51 -0.53 14.02
CA ASN A 52 -0.50 0.92 13.82
C ASN A 52 -0.66 1.28 12.35
N TYR A 53 0.05 0.58 11.46
CA TYR A 53 -0.07 0.82 10.03
C TYR A 53 0.17 -0.42 9.16
N VAL A 54 -0.40 -0.43 7.96
CA VAL A 54 -0.08 -1.41 6.93
C VAL A 54 0.13 -0.71 5.61
N HIS A 55 1.08 -1.20 4.84
CA HIS A 55 1.37 -0.75 3.49
C HIS A 55 1.16 -1.88 2.49
N PHE A 56 0.51 -1.62 1.36
CA PHE A 56 0.49 -2.54 0.23
C PHE A 56 0.69 -1.86 -1.14
N PRO A 57 1.36 -2.55 -2.09
CA PRO A 57 1.61 -2.05 -3.44
C PRO A 57 0.36 -1.99 -4.32
N VAL A 58 0.38 -1.11 -5.32
CA VAL A 58 -0.55 -1.12 -6.47
C VAL A 58 0.29 -1.06 -7.75
N PRO A 59 0.11 -2.01 -8.70
CA PRO A 59 0.87 -1.99 -9.95
C PRO A 59 0.55 -0.73 -10.76
N LYS A 60 1.54 -0.27 -11.54
CA LYS A 60 1.44 0.98 -12.31
C LYS A 60 0.21 1.01 -13.24
N ASP A 61 -0.13 -0.12 -13.85
CA ASP A 61 -1.22 -0.28 -14.82
C ASP A 61 -2.60 -0.53 -14.19
N ARG A 62 -2.72 -0.51 -12.85
CA ARG A 62 -3.96 -0.83 -12.13
C ARG A 62 -4.67 0.40 -11.60
N TRP A 63 -5.60 0.92 -12.40
CA TRP A 63 -6.54 1.99 -12.03
C TRP A 63 -8.01 1.58 -12.21
N ASP A 64 -8.27 0.30 -12.45
CA ASP A 64 -9.61 -0.25 -12.64
C ASP A 64 -10.31 -0.61 -11.33
N ASP A 65 -11.62 -0.44 -11.28
CA ASP A 65 -12.44 -0.70 -10.09
C ASP A 65 -12.35 -2.17 -9.63
N ALA A 66 -12.21 -3.12 -10.56
CA ALA A 66 -12.16 -4.54 -10.25
C ALA A 66 -10.92 -4.93 -9.43
N TYR A 67 -9.79 -4.26 -9.65
CA TYR A 67 -8.57 -4.46 -8.87
C TYR A 67 -8.75 -4.09 -7.39
N PHE A 68 -9.46 -2.99 -7.11
CA PHE A 68 -9.63 -2.45 -5.76
C PHE A 68 -10.89 -2.97 -5.04
N GLN A 69 -11.87 -3.51 -5.77
CA GLN A 69 -13.13 -4.01 -5.22
C GLN A 69 -12.98 -4.89 -3.96
N PRO A 70 -12.00 -5.82 -3.86
CA PRO A 70 -11.83 -6.65 -2.66
C PRO A 70 -11.55 -5.87 -1.37
N LEU A 71 -11.02 -4.64 -1.44
CA LEU A 71 -10.75 -3.79 -0.26
C LEU A 71 -12.01 -3.50 0.57
N THR A 72 -13.20 -3.65 -0.01
CA THR A 72 -14.47 -3.57 0.74
C THR A 72 -14.61 -4.62 1.85
N ASN A 73 -13.79 -5.67 1.82
CA ASN A 73 -13.75 -6.72 2.83
C ASN A 73 -12.57 -6.57 3.81
N LEU A 74 -11.85 -5.45 3.78
CA LEU A 74 -10.75 -5.18 4.70
C LEU A 74 -11.29 -4.97 6.12
N ASP A 75 -10.85 -5.81 7.04
CA ASP A 75 -11.16 -5.74 8.47
C ASP A 75 -9.97 -5.07 9.20
N SER A 76 -9.98 -3.74 9.21
CA SER A 76 -9.00 -2.92 9.93
C SER A 76 -9.64 -2.19 11.09
N ASP A 77 -8.94 -2.12 12.22
CA ASP A 77 -9.37 -1.28 13.33
C ASP A 77 -9.37 0.20 12.89
N PRO A 78 -10.27 1.06 13.42
CA PRO A 78 -10.39 2.46 12.97
C PRO A 78 -9.11 3.28 13.09
N ASP A 79 -8.23 2.90 14.01
CA ASP A 79 -6.97 3.60 14.29
C ASP A 79 -5.76 2.96 13.56
N THR A 80 -5.97 1.96 12.69
CA THR A 80 -4.92 1.41 11.83
C THR A 80 -4.81 2.24 10.56
N GLU A 81 -3.65 2.81 10.30
CA GLU A 81 -3.38 3.59 9.09
C GLU A 81 -3.10 2.68 7.89
N ILE A 82 -3.82 2.88 6.80
CA ILE A 82 -3.61 2.15 5.54
C ILE A 82 -2.80 3.04 4.59
N PHE A 83 -1.63 2.58 4.16
CA PHE A 83 -0.80 3.23 3.14
C PHE A 83 -0.88 2.45 1.82
N VAL A 84 -1.27 3.14 0.76
CA VAL A 84 -1.47 2.52 -0.56
C VAL A 84 -0.37 2.98 -1.51
N GLY A 85 0.32 2.02 -2.12
CA GLY A 85 1.45 2.23 -3.03
C GLY A 85 1.02 2.72 -4.41
N LEU A 86 0.49 3.94 -4.48
CA LEU A 86 -0.15 4.53 -5.67
C LEU A 86 0.80 5.39 -6.51
N ILE A 87 1.95 5.77 -5.95
CA ILE A 87 2.91 6.69 -6.59
C ILE A 87 3.94 5.92 -7.41
N HIS A 88 4.08 6.31 -8.67
CA HIS A 88 5.04 5.75 -9.62
C HIS A 88 5.92 6.84 -10.22
N TYR A 89 7.15 6.47 -10.61
CA TYR A 89 8.06 7.42 -11.25
C TYR A 89 7.48 7.90 -12.58
N ASP A 90 7.52 9.22 -12.77
CA ASP A 90 7.10 9.93 -13.98
C ASP A 90 5.70 9.53 -14.45
N ASP A 91 4.74 9.52 -13.51
CA ASP A 91 3.36 9.10 -13.78
C ASP A 91 2.29 9.90 -12.99
N PRO A 92 2.31 11.24 -13.01
CA PRO A 92 1.38 12.04 -12.20
C PRO A 92 -0.10 11.82 -12.56
N GLU A 93 -0.41 11.55 -13.84
CA GLU A 93 -1.79 11.26 -14.29
C GLU A 93 -2.26 9.87 -13.84
N GLY A 94 -1.37 8.89 -13.91
CA GLY A 94 -1.64 7.56 -13.37
C GLY A 94 -1.78 7.60 -11.85
N ASP A 95 -0.92 8.34 -11.15
CA ASP A 95 -0.96 8.48 -9.68
C ASP A 95 -2.34 8.98 -9.25
N HIS A 96 -2.80 10.06 -9.90
CA HIS A 96 -4.12 10.63 -9.71
C HIS A 96 -5.23 9.61 -10.00
N SER A 97 -5.15 8.90 -11.13
CA SER A 97 -6.18 7.91 -11.53
C SER A 97 -6.30 6.78 -10.51
N ARG A 98 -5.18 6.24 -10.03
CA ARG A 98 -5.16 5.19 -9.00
C ARG A 98 -5.71 5.70 -7.67
N MET A 99 -5.38 6.94 -7.28
CA MET A 99 -5.91 7.58 -6.08
C MET A 99 -7.43 7.79 -6.13
N VAL A 100 -7.96 8.25 -7.26
CA VAL A 100 -9.42 8.40 -7.47
C VAL A 100 -10.12 7.06 -7.37
N THR A 101 -9.57 6.01 -7.99
CA THR A 101 -10.16 4.67 -7.92
C THR A 101 -10.09 4.09 -6.51
N ALA A 102 -8.96 4.17 -5.83
CA ALA A 102 -8.80 3.67 -4.47
C ALA A 102 -9.81 4.28 -3.49
N ARG A 103 -10.12 5.58 -3.63
CA ARG A 103 -11.12 6.30 -2.83
C ARG A 103 -12.54 5.76 -2.91
N LYS A 104 -12.89 5.04 -3.98
CA LYS A 104 -14.20 4.39 -4.07
C LYS A 104 -14.34 3.23 -3.09
N PHE A 105 -13.22 2.69 -2.60
CA PHE A 105 -13.16 1.46 -1.81
C PHE A 105 -12.52 1.65 -0.43
N LEU A 106 -11.75 2.72 -0.22
CA LEU A 106 -11.16 3.10 1.07
C LEU A 106 -11.52 4.55 1.39
N ASN A 107 -12.09 4.78 2.58
CA ASN A 107 -12.52 6.12 3.02
C ASN A 107 -11.33 7.05 3.31
N THR A 108 -10.30 6.53 3.98
CA THR A 108 -9.10 7.28 4.38
C THR A 108 -7.89 6.38 4.18
N PHE A 109 -6.84 6.92 3.55
CA PHE A 109 -5.57 6.23 3.38
C PHE A 109 -4.42 7.22 3.17
N GLY A 110 -3.21 6.82 3.54
CA GLY A 110 -1.98 7.48 3.15
C GLY A 110 -1.53 7.05 1.76
N VAL A 111 -0.81 7.93 1.06
CA VAL A 111 -0.19 7.65 -0.24
C VAL A 111 1.27 7.27 -0.06
N SER A 112 1.75 6.36 -0.91
CA SER A 112 3.13 5.86 -0.89
C SER A 112 3.56 5.41 -2.28
N THR A 113 4.85 5.15 -2.48
CA THR A 113 5.31 4.45 -3.68
C THR A 113 4.99 2.96 -3.57
N GLU A 114 4.91 2.24 -4.68
CA GLU A 114 4.64 0.80 -4.68
C GLU A 114 5.56 0.00 -3.75
N CYS A 115 6.84 0.38 -3.66
CA CYS A 115 7.84 -0.24 -2.81
C CYS A 115 8.91 0.79 -2.39
N GLY A 116 9.87 0.35 -1.57
CA GLY A 116 11.02 1.15 -1.17
C GLY A 116 12.05 1.35 -2.30
N TRP A 117 12.90 2.35 -2.13
CA TRP A 117 13.84 2.82 -3.16
C TRP A 117 15.22 2.14 -3.12
N GLY A 118 15.39 1.07 -2.34
CA GLY A 118 16.71 0.43 -2.15
C GLY A 118 17.37 -0.11 -3.43
N ARG A 119 16.59 -0.31 -4.51
CA ARG A 119 17.06 -0.74 -5.85
C ARG A 119 16.75 0.27 -6.96
N THR A 120 16.26 1.47 -6.63
CA THR A 120 15.92 2.47 -7.66
C THR A 120 17.16 3.22 -8.11
N ASP A 121 17.09 3.80 -9.31
CA ASP A 121 18.02 4.83 -9.76
C ASP A 121 17.90 6.07 -8.86
N PRO A 122 18.99 6.52 -8.18
CA PRO A 122 18.98 7.68 -7.31
C PRO A 122 18.46 8.97 -7.98
N GLU A 123 18.64 9.14 -9.28
CA GLU A 123 18.15 10.33 -10.01
C GLU A 123 16.61 10.43 -10.01
N ARG A 124 15.92 9.30 -9.79
CA ARG A 124 14.45 9.25 -9.74
C ARG A 124 13.87 9.74 -8.41
N VAL A 125 14.66 9.76 -7.34
CA VAL A 125 14.18 10.01 -5.97
C VAL A 125 13.53 11.38 -5.83
N VAL A 126 14.13 12.43 -6.42
CA VAL A 126 13.57 13.78 -6.38
C VAL A 126 12.19 13.83 -7.05
N GLY A 127 12.06 13.22 -8.23
CA GLY A 127 10.78 13.15 -8.93
C GLY A 127 9.71 12.37 -8.17
N LEU A 128 10.08 11.29 -7.48
CA LEU A 128 9.16 10.52 -6.63
C LEU A 128 8.68 11.32 -5.41
N LEU A 129 9.57 12.11 -4.80
CA LEU A 129 9.21 13.02 -3.70
C LEU A 129 8.27 14.14 -4.19
N ASP A 130 8.52 14.69 -5.38
CA ASP A 130 7.64 15.69 -5.99
C ASP A 130 6.26 15.11 -6.30
N SER A 131 6.17 13.88 -6.82
CA SER A 131 4.89 13.18 -7.00
C SER A 131 4.16 12.97 -5.68
N HIS A 132 4.87 12.60 -4.61
CA HIS A 132 4.29 12.53 -3.26
C HIS A 132 3.70 13.86 -2.81
N PHE A 133 4.45 14.95 -2.97
CA PHE A 133 4.00 16.28 -2.59
C PHE A 133 2.72 16.66 -3.34
N ARG A 134 2.67 16.40 -4.65
CA ARG A 134 1.47 16.64 -5.48
C ARG A 134 0.28 15.81 -5.02
N ALA A 135 0.49 14.54 -4.72
CA ALA A 135 -0.56 13.64 -4.25
C ALA A 135 -1.19 14.15 -2.95
N VAL A 136 -0.37 14.53 -1.97
CA VAL A 136 -0.85 15.08 -0.68
C VAL A 136 -1.52 16.45 -0.87
N ALA A 137 -0.97 17.32 -1.72
CA ALA A 137 -1.52 18.65 -1.97
C ALA A 137 -2.84 18.64 -2.74
N SER A 138 -3.11 17.58 -3.52
CA SER A 138 -4.30 17.49 -4.37
C SER A 138 -5.62 17.44 -3.58
N ASN A 139 -5.58 17.14 -2.27
CA ASN A 139 -6.72 17.20 -1.34
C ASN A 139 -7.99 16.45 -1.82
N ILE A 140 -7.82 15.54 -2.78
CA ILE A 140 -8.82 14.58 -3.20
C ILE A 140 -9.02 13.58 -2.06
#